data_AF-A0A2T7WCX9-F1
#
_entry.id   AF-A0A2T7WCX9-F1
#
_cell.length_a   1.000
_cell.length_b   1.000
_cell.length_c   1.000
_cell.angle_alpha   90.00
_cell.angle_beta   90.00
_cell.angle_gamma   90.00
#
_symmetry.space_group_name_H-M   'P 1'
#
loop_
_entity.id
_entity.type
_entity.pdbx_description
1 polymer ?
#
loop_
_entity_poly.entity_id
_entity_poly.type
_entity_poly.pdbx_seq_one_letter_code
_entity_poly.pdbx_strand_id
1 'polypeptide(L)'
;MPGEYGWQRIRVGNATISVAADEPIAVVRGPDGRERVATWPDLDLGARAADATVLSTSAGVWVVYRPQEAQDEAIAPGRSAAVHVGLDASVGFAAPLGDAQLIGATVHGLWLRDPAASSDPDEADAWLRDNVQIRSARGASHRMSVDRRIAWVIDAGASGARVAVHTEPPRWSPRGWIYATAEFVLSPGPLPAELRTQDRPLRPVDDAEIMTAMSALVPQRVPRAEDDPRASWRPASLRTADIAAAVTAVTDEFAHLDRYWTGPSEDPAPLVSGLSEPRVEVRGEWPATRVEVSFRHPYFPEGRMRRVLRVFDAAGRFAPPLYASVHLMEDLATGRLPTIGTAVGGVLDI
;
A
#
# COMPACT_ATOMS: atom_id res chain seq x y z
N MET A 1 -0.86 -4.56 -16.57
CA MET A 1 -2.22 -4.03 -16.81
C MET A 1 -2.77 -3.35 -15.55
N PRO A 2 -2.53 -2.05 -15.33
CA PRO A 2 -3.33 -1.27 -14.39
C PRO A 2 -4.66 -0.95 -15.09
N GLY A 3 -5.76 -1.58 -14.67
CA GLY A 3 -7.07 -1.32 -15.30
C GLY A 3 -8.15 -2.38 -15.14
N GLU A 4 -7.86 -3.57 -14.61
CA GLU A 4 -8.90 -4.62 -14.47
C GLU A 4 -9.79 -4.46 -13.23
N TYR A 5 -9.32 -3.71 -12.23
CA TYR A 5 -10.04 -3.49 -10.98
C TYR A 5 -10.00 -2.01 -10.62
N GLY A 6 -11.16 -1.36 -10.59
CA GLY A 6 -11.29 0.07 -10.25
C GLY A 6 -11.79 0.32 -8.83
N TRP A 7 -12.40 -0.68 -8.19
CA TRP A 7 -12.96 -0.59 -6.84
C TRP A 7 -12.39 -1.66 -5.91
N GLN A 8 -12.14 -1.28 -4.67
CA GLN A 8 -12.00 -2.16 -3.50
C GLN A 8 -13.32 -2.15 -2.72
N ARG A 9 -14.05 -3.27 -2.76
CA ARG A 9 -15.39 -3.41 -2.18
C ARG A 9 -15.34 -4.20 -0.88
N ILE A 10 -15.99 -3.67 0.15
CA ILE A 10 -16.11 -4.30 1.47
C ILE A 10 -17.54 -4.24 1.96
N ARG A 11 -17.98 -5.30 2.64
CA ARG A 11 -19.26 -5.33 3.34
C ARG A 11 -19.09 -4.86 4.79
N VAL A 12 -19.93 -3.92 5.21
CA VAL A 12 -19.99 -3.43 6.59
C VAL A 12 -21.41 -3.62 7.10
N GLY A 13 -21.64 -4.70 7.85
CA GLY A 13 -22.97 -5.12 8.26
C GLY A 13 -23.88 -5.37 7.05
N ASN A 14 -24.94 -4.55 6.92
CA ASN A 14 -25.89 -4.60 5.80
C ASN A 14 -25.59 -3.57 4.70
N ALA A 15 -24.52 -2.78 4.84
CA ALA A 15 -24.07 -1.85 3.83
C ALA A 15 -22.88 -2.42 3.05
N THR A 16 -22.65 -1.88 1.86
CA THR A 16 -21.47 -2.14 1.05
C THR A 16 -20.78 -0.82 0.76
N ILE A 17 -19.46 -0.74 0.99
CA ILE A 17 -18.65 0.42 0.63
C ILE A 17 -17.67 -0.01 -0.45
N SER A 18 -17.63 0.74 -1.55
CA SER A 18 -16.65 0.58 -2.63
C SER A 18 -15.74 1.79 -2.67
N VAL A 19 -14.44 1.60 -2.51
CA VAL A 19 -13.41 2.65 -2.51
C VAL A 19 -12.61 2.57 -3.81
N ALA A 20 -12.44 3.68 -4.52
CA ALA A 20 -11.70 3.67 -5.77
C ALA A 20 -10.21 3.44 -5.49
N ALA A 21 -9.55 2.64 -6.32
CA ALA A 21 -8.13 2.33 -6.14
C ALA A 21 -7.21 3.52 -6.47
N ASP A 22 -7.65 4.39 -7.37
CA ASP A 22 -6.86 5.46 -7.99
C ASP A 22 -7.45 6.87 -7.81
N GLU A 23 -8.66 6.98 -7.26
CA GLU A 23 -9.42 8.23 -7.12
C GLU A 23 -9.85 8.49 -5.67
N PRO A 24 -10.03 9.77 -5.27
CA PRO A 24 -10.41 10.15 -3.92
C PRO A 24 -11.93 10.04 -3.72
N ILE A 25 -12.49 8.85 -3.94
CA ILE A 25 -13.94 8.60 -3.91
C ILE A 25 -14.28 7.24 -3.32
N ALA A 26 -15.38 7.21 -2.57
CA ALA A 26 -16.07 6.01 -2.19
C ALA A 26 -17.58 6.11 -2.45
N VAL A 27 -18.19 4.98 -2.76
CA VAL A 27 -19.64 4.82 -2.87
C VAL A 27 -20.12 3.93 -1.73
N VAL A 28 -21.06 4.45 -0.94
CA VAL A 28 -21.72 3.74 0.16
C VAL A 28 -23.12 3.36 -0.28
N ARG A 29 -23.38 2.06 -0.40
CA ARG A 29 -24.70 1.51 -0.67
C ARG A 29 -25.32 1.01 0.64
N GLY A 30 -26.34 1.73 1.10
CA GLY A 30 -27.06 1.41 2.33
C GLY A 30 -28.03 0.23 2.18
N PRO A 31 -28.64 -0.23 3.28
CA PRO A 31 -29.65 -1.29 3.25
C PRO A 31 -30.95 -0.86 2.54
N ASP A 32 -31.18 0.45 2.42
CA ASP A 32 -32.27 1.06 1.65
C ASP A 32 -32.03 0.99 0.12
N GLY A 33 -30.89 0.44 -0.31
CA GLY A 33 -30.47 0.37 -1.70
C GLY A 33 -30.00 1.71 -2.28
N ARG A 34 -30.02 2.79 -1.49
CA ARG A 34 -29.57 4.11 -1.94
C ARG A 34 -28.06 4.21 -1.89
N GLU A 35 -27.50 4.82 -2.92
CA GLU A 35 -26.08 5.13 -3.01
C GLU A 35 -25.81 6.54 -2.54
N ARG A 36 -24.74 6.67 -1.76
CA ARG A 36 -24.21 7.95 -1.28
C ARG A 36 -22.74 8.01 -1.64
N VAL A 37 -22.31 9.17 -2.13
CA VAL A 37 -20.94 9.37 -2.61
C VAL A 37 -20.16 10.18 -1.57
N ALA A 38 -18.97 9.72 -1.22
CA ALA A 38 -18.00 10.41 -0.39
C ALA A 38 -16.76 10.75 -1.23
N THR A 39 -16.26 11.97 -1.15
CA THR A 39 -15.03 12.39 -1.86
C THR A 39 -14.08 13.16 -0.95
N TRP A 40 -12.78 13.11 -1.25
CA TRP A 40 -11.73 13.82 -0.50
C TRP A 40 -10.60 14.31 -1.42
N PRO A 41 -10.91 15.10 -2.47
CA PRO A 41 -9.93 15.46 -3.50
C PRO A 41 -8.76 16.32 -3.00
N ASP A 42 -8.90 16.91 -1.81
CA ASP A 42 -7.97 17.90 -1.23
C ASP A 42 -7.03 17.27 -0.19
N LEU A 43 -7.06 15.94 -0.01
CA LEU A 43 -6.19 15.27 0.96
C LEU A 43 -4.72 15.43 0.55
N ASP A 44 -3.96 16.12 1.40
CA ASP A 44 -2.53 16.36 1.18
C ASP A 44 -1.70 15.13 1.53
N LEU A 45 -1.21 14.44 0.50
CA LEU A 45 -0.32 13.29 0.58
C LEU A 45 1.14 13.66 0.28
N GLY A 46 1.45 14.95 0.13
CA GLY A 46 2.78 15.44 -0.21
C GLY A 46 3.19 15.14 -1.65
N ALA A 47 4.49 15.00 -1.87
CA ALA A 47 5.08 14.94 -3.21
C ALA A 47 5.14 13.53 -3.81
N ARG A 48 4.89 12.48 -3.01
CA ARG A 48 5.02 11.07 -3.44
C ARG A 48 3.66 10.43 -3.62
N ALA A 49 3.56 9.59 -4.65
CA ALA A 49 2.44 8.69 -4.84
C ALA A 49 2.30 7.81 -3.60
N ALA A 50 1.07 7.38 -3.34
CA ALA A 50 0.75 6.64 -2.13
C ALA A 50 -0.05 5.39 -2.45
N ASP A 51 0.29 4.30 -1.78
CA ASP A 51 -0.51 3.09 -1.79
C ASP A 51 -1.67 3.23 -0.78
N ALA A 52 -2.83 2.69 -1.16
CA ALA A 52 -4.03 2.72 -0.33
C ALA A 52 -4.31 1.34 0.26
N THR A 53 -4.50 1.29 1.58
CA THR A 53 -5.01 0.11 2.30
C THR A 53 -6.39 0.41 2.85
N VAL A 54 -7.37 -0.45 2.56
CA VAL A 54 -8.74 -0.28 3.07
C VAL A 54 -8.99 -1.25 4.20
N LEU A 55 -9.43 -0.73 5.34
CA LEU A 55 -9.75 -1.49 6.55
C LEU A 55 -11.21 -1.25 6.93
N SER A 56 -11.98 -2.31 7.13
CA SER A 56 -13.37 -2.19 7.61
C SER A 56 -13.46 -2.07 9.13
N THR A 57 -14.48 -1.36 9.55
CA THR A 57 -14.97 -1.29 10.92
C THR A 57 -16.49 -1.43 10.89
N SER A 58 -17.12 -1.58 12.03
CA SER A 58 -18.58 -1.57 12.16
C SER A 58 -19.21 -0.20 11.88
N ALA A 59 -18.43 0.88 11.90
CA ALA A 59 -18.88 2.24 11.65
C ALA A 59 -18.64 2.73 10.19
N GLY A 60 -17.91 1.96 9.38
CA GLY A 60 -17.49 2.38 8.05
C GLY A 60 -16.16 1.75 7.63
N VAL A 61 -15.42 2.44 6.77
CA VAL A 61 -14.08 2.00 6.33
C VAL A 61 -13.03 3.09 6.55
N TRP A 62 -11.82 2.67 6.86
CA TRP A 62 -10.62 3.50 6.79
C TRP A 62 -9.88 3.24 5.48
N VAL A 63 -9.53 4.32 4.77
CA VAL A 63 -8.61 4.30 3.63
C VAL A 63 -7.31 4.93 4.10
N VAL A 64 -6.28 4.11 4.26
CA VAL A 64 -4.97 4.52 4.76
C VAL A 64 -4.03 4.67 3.58
N TYR A 65 -3.55 5.89 3.36
CA TYR A 65 -2.58 6.23 2.34
C TYR A 65 -1.18 6.25 2.94
N ARG A 66 -0.26 5.51 2.31
CA ARG A 66 1.16 5.47 2.68
C ARG A 66 2.02 5.84 1.48
N PRO A 67 2.95 6.80 1.63
CA PRO A 67 3.90 7.13 0.57
C PRO A 67 4.63 5.88 0.08
N GLN A 68 4.78 5.77 -1.23
CA GLN A 68 5.61 4.73 -1.82
C GLN A 68 7.07 4.93 -1.43
N GLU A 69 7.74 3.82 -1.14
CA GLU A 69 9.17 3.79 -0.85
C GLU A 69 9.97 4.22 -2.09
N ALA A 70 11.06 4.95 -1.88
CA ALA A 70 12.05 5.22 -2.93
C ALA A 70 13.45 5.27 -2.35
N GLN A 71 14.44 5.01 -3.20
CA GLN A 71 15.86 5.23 -2.91
C GLN A 71 16.30 6.68 -3.16
N ASP A 72 15.53 7.44 -3.95
CA ASP A 72 15.83 8.84 -4.25
C ASP A 72 15.51 9.74 -3.04
N GLU A 73 16.51 10.46 -2.55
CA GLU A 73 16.38 11.43 -1.45
C GLU A 73 16.17 12.88 -1.94
N ALA A 74 16.33 13.15 -3.23
CA ALA A 74 16.19 14.49 -3.83
C ALA A 74 14.74 14.97 -3.83
N ILE A 75 13.79 14.03 -3.86
CA ILE A 75 12.36 14.33 -3.82
C ILE A 75 11.84 14.19 -2.39
N ALA A 76 11.12 15.22 -1.92
CA ALA A 76 10.56 15.25 -0.57
C ALA A 76 9.76 13.97 -0.24
N PRO A 77 9.79 13.49 1.02
CA PRO A 77 8.96 12.36 1.42
C PRO A 77 7.47 12.70 1.26
N GLY A 78 6.66 11.68 0.99
CA GLY A 78 5.21 11.82 1.02
C GLY A 78 4.71 11.93 2.45
N ARG A 79 3.39 12.10 2.60
CA ARG A 79 2.73 12.16 3.91
C ARG A 79 1.72 11.03 4.06
N SER A 80 1.87 10.25 5.11
CA SER A 80 0.88 9.24 5.49
C SER A 80 -0.37 9.93 6.06
N ALA A 81 -1.54 9.52 5.57
CA ALA A 81 -2.82 10.04 6.01
C ALA A 81 -3.89 8.95 5.94
N ALA A 82 -4.97 9.10 6.71
CA ALA A 82 -6.10 8.21 6.64
C ALA A 82 -7.42 8.97 6.52
N VAL A 83 -8.35 8.40 5.75
CA VAL A 83 -9.71 8.89 5.56
C VAL A 83 -10.66 7.85 6.12
N HIS A 84 -11.60 8.25 6.96
CA HIS A 84 -12.71 7.42 7.38
C HIS A 84 -13.95 7.77 6.56
N VAL A 85 -14.56 6.78 5.92
CA VAL A 85 -15.85 6.91 5.25
C VAL A 85 -16.91 6.17 6.07
N GLY A 86 -17.84 6.92 6.66
CA GLY A 86 -18.94 6.39 7.45
C GLY A 86 -20.04 5.75 6.60
N LEU A 87 -20.94 5.00 7.25
CA LEU A 87 -22.11 4.37 6.61
C LEU A 87 -23.11 5.38 6.00
N ASP A 88 -23.05 6.63 6.41
CA ASP A 88 -23.82 7.76 5.88
C ASP A 88 -23.07 8.56 4.80
N ALA A 89 -21.92 8.05 4.35
CA ALA A 89 -20.95 8.74 3.48
C ALA A 89 -20.32 10.01 4.09
N SER A 90 -20.36 10.17 5.43
CA SER A 90 -19.56 11.19 6.10
C SER A 90 -18.07 10.88 5.97
N VAL A 91 -17.26 11.93 5.80
CA VAL A 91 -15.81 11.83 5.63
C VAL A 91 -15.13 12.43 6.87
N GLY A 92 -14.28 11.63 7.50
CA GLY A 92 -13.41 12.04 8.61
C GLY A 92 -11.94 11.84 8.23
N PHE A 93 -11.04 12.60 8.88
CA PHE A 93 -9.62 12.57 8.56
C PHE A 93 -8.79 12.26 9.81
N ALA A 94 -7.76 11.42 9.63
CA ALA A 94 -6.67 11.22 10.57
C ALA A 94 -5.36 11.51 9.84
N ALA A 95 -4.88 12.75 9.97
CA ALA A 95 -3.63 13.20 9.37
C ALA A 95 -2.93 14.25 10.27
N PRO A 96 -1.60 14.37 10.22
CA PRO A 96 -0.67 13.39 9.63
C PRO A 96 -0.59 12.11 10.49
N LEU A 97 -0.25 10.97 9.88
CA LEU A 97 0.04 9.73 10.60
C LEU A 97 1.52 9.57 10.94
N GLY A 98 2.40 10.33 10.29
CA GLY A 98 3.85 10.15 10.39
C GLY A 98 4.30 8.77 9.93
N ASP A 99 5.36 8.26 10.56
CA ASP A 99 5.95 6.95 10.26
C ASP A 99 5.32 5.79 11.05
N ALA A 100 4.19 6.05 11.72
CA ALA A 100 3.57 5.07 12.60
C ALA A 100 3.13 3.81 11.85
N GLN A 101 3.44 2.65 12.44
CA GLN A 101 3.11 1.36 11.86
C GLN A 101 1.63 1.05 12.10
N LEU A 102 0.86 0.86 11.04
CA LEU A 102 -0.53 0.40 11.07
C LEU A 102 -0.61 -1.01 11.64
N ILE A 103 -1.42 -1.17 12.68
CA ILE A 103 -1.72 -2.47 13.31
C ILE A 103 -3.08 -3.00 12.84
N GLY A 104 -4.05 -2.12 12.62
CA GLY A 104 -5.40 -2.47 12.18
C GLY A 104 -6.42 -1.37 12.47
N ALA A 105 -7.71 -1.67 12.31
CA ALA A 105 -8.79 -0.76 12.62
C ALA A 105 -9.91 -1.48 13.39
N THR A 106 -10.53 -0.76 14.31
CA THR A 106 -11.64 -1.26 15.13
C THR A 106 -12.69 -0.17 15.33
N VAL A 107 -13.77 -0.49 16.04
CA VAL A 107 -14.81 0.48 16.44
C VAL A 107 -14.24 1.70 17.19
N HIS A 108 -13.07 1.56 17.82
CA HIS A 108 -12.40 2.65 18.53
C HIS A 108 -11.64 3.61 17.60
N GLY A 109 -11.27 3.16 16.39
CA GLY A 109 -10.48 3.93 15.44
C GLY A 109 -9.36 3.12 14.78
N LEU A 110 -8.44 3.85 14.16
CA LEU A 110 -7.23 3.34 13.51
C LEU A 110 -6.12 3.13 14.55
N TRP A 111 -5.54 1.94 14.62
CA TRP A 111 -4.50 1.58 15.58
C TRP A 111 -3.12 1.66 14.95
N LEU A 112 -2.24 2.43 15.58
CA LEU A 112 -0.92 2.77 15.09
C LEU A 112 0.10 2.49 16.18
N ARG A 113 1.21 1.85 15.84
CA ARG A 113 2.36 1.65 16.70
C ARG A 113 3.39 2.75 16.47
N ASP A 114 4.03 3.16 17.56
CA ASP A 114 5.16 4.09 17.52
C ASP A 114 6.29 3.58 16.57
N PRO A 115 6.78 4.39 15.62
CA PRO A 115 7.85 3.98 14.71
C PRO A 115 9.16 3.61 15.43
N ALA A 116 9.41 4.13 16.64
CA ALA A 116 10.59 3.78 17.41
C ALA A 116 10.55 2.35 17.99
N ALA A 117 9.40 1.66 17.90
CA ALA A 117 9.24 0.32 18.41
C ALA A 117 9.89 -0.70 17.47
N SER A 118 11.09 -1.17 17.84
CA SER A 118 11.84 -2.21 17.13
C SER A 118 10.97 -3.41 16.77
N SER A 119 11.12 -3.90 15.54
CA SER A 119 10.50 -5.15 15.08
C SER A 119 11.52 -6.28 14.96
N ASP A 120 12.72 -6.08 15.49
CA ASP A 120 13.78 -7.08 15.47
C ASP A 120 13.38 -8.28 16.36
N PRO A 121 13.27 -9.50 15.82
CA PRO A 121 12.93 -10.68 16.61
C PRO A 121 13.98 -11.04 17.67
N ASP A 122 15.24 -10.60 17.52
CA ASP A 122 16.31 -10.82 18.48
C ASP A 122 16.21 -9.88 19.71
N GLU A 123 15.50 -8.75 19.59
CA GLU A 123 15.32 -7.78 20.67
C GLU A 123 14.13 -8.15 21.58
N ALA A 124 14.29 -9.21 22.39
CA ALA A 124 13.22 -9.78 23.21
C ALA A 124 12.41 -8.75 24.04
N ASP A 125 13.05 -7.72 24.60
CA ASP A 125 12.38 -6.69 25.40
C ASP A 125 11.42 -5.81 24.58
N ALA A 126 11.61 -5.69 23.27
CA ALA A 126 10.72 -4.97 22.36
C ALA A 126 9.39 -5.71 22.13
N TRP A 127 9.32 -6.99 22.48
CA TRP A 127 8.12 -7.84 22.34
C TRP A 127 7.28 -7.89 23.62
N LEU A 128 7.85 -7.48 24.75
CA LEU A 128 7.20 -7.48 26.06
C LEU A 128 6.47 -6.17 26.40
N ARG A 129 6.35 -5.26 25.42
CA ARG A 129 5.60 -4.01 25.56
C ARG A 129 5.20 -3.46 24.20
N ASP A 130 4.13 -2.69 24.16
CA ASP A 130 3.73 -1.91 23.01
C ASP A 130 3.23 -0.54 23.44
N ASN A 131 3.48 0.47 22.61
CA ASN A 131 2.91 1.81 22.79
C ASN A 131 2.13 2.14 21.52
N VAL A 132 0.80 2.22 21.68
CA VAL A 132 -0.10 2.38 20.56
C VAL A 132 -0.89 3.68 20.65
N GLN A 133 -1.10 4.29 19.50
CA GLN A 133 -1.96 5.44 19.29
C GLN A 133 -3.20 4.99 18.52
N ILE A 134 -4.38 5.34 19.03
CA ILE A 134 -5.66 5.08 18.39
C ILE A 134 -6.23 6.41 17.89
N ARG A 135 -6.49 6.51 16.59
CA ARG A 135 -7.06 7.70 15.95
C ARG A 135 -8.52 7.46 15.59
N SER A 136 -9.42 8.22 16.19
CA SER A 136 -10.85 8.16 15.87
C SER A 136 -11.15 8.88 14.56
N ALA A 137 -12.28 8.53 13.93
CA ALA A 137 -12.79 9.20 12.72
C ALA A 137 -13.08 10.70 12.93
N ARG A 138 -13.29 11.12 14.19
CA ARG A 138 -13.55 12.51 14.59
C ARG A 138 -12.28 13.27 14.96
N GLY A 139 -11.10 12.72 14.68
CA GLY A 139 -9.81 13.35 14.94
C GLY A 139 -9.28 13.20 16.37
N ALA A 140 -10.07 12.69 17.32
CA ALA A 140 -9.61 12.40 18.67
C ALA A 140 -8.50 11.33 18.64
N SER A 141 -7.50 11.50 19.51
CA SER A 141 -6.37 10.59 19.64
C SER A 141 -6.31 10.03 21.07
N HIS A 142 -6.11 8.73 21.18
CA HIS A 142 -5.87 8.05 22.45
C HIS A 142 -4.49 7.38 22.43
N ARG A 143 -3.75 7.42 23.53
CA ARG A 143 -2.50 6.67 23.70
C ARG A 143 -2.71 5.60 24.74
N MET A 144 -2.18 4.41 24.46
CA MET A 144 -2.32 3.26 25.35
C MET A 144 -1.01 2.48 25.38
N SER A 145 -0.54 2.16 26.57
CA SER A 145 0.54 1.20 26.77
C SER A 145 -0.05 -0.21 26.90
N VAL A 146 0.64 -1.20 26.36
CA VAL A 146 0.26 -2.60 26.40
C VAL A 146 1.44 -3.39 26.93
N ASP A 147 1.19 -4.32 27.84
CA ASP A 147 2.23 -5.17 28.42
C ASP A 147 2.72 -6.30 27.49
N ARG A 148 2.29 -6.31 26.23
CA ARG A 148 2.70 -7.24 25.17
C ARG A 148 2.61 -6.56 23.81
N ARG A 149 3.47 -6.98 22.88
CA ARG A 149 3.41 -6.55 21.47
C ARG A 149 2.09 -6.98 20.84
N ILE A 150 1.35 -6.04 20.27
CA ILE A 150 0.14 -6.36 19.51
C ILE A 150 0.52 -7.00 18.17
N ALA A 151 0.00 -8.18 17.86
CA ALA A 151 0.16 -8.78 16.54
C ALA A 151 -0.75 -8.10 15.51
N TRP A 152 -2.03 -7.94 15.86
CA TRP A 152 -3.05 -7.31 15.02
C TRP A 152 -4.29 -6.93 15.82
N VAL A 153 -5.12 -6.05 15.25
CA VAL A 153 -6.44 -5.72 15.80
C VAL A 153 -7.50 -5.72 14.71
N ILE A 154 -8.68 -6.25 15.02
CA ILE A 154 -9.79 -6.39 14.08
C ILE A 154 -11.10 -5.98 14.75
N ASP A 155 -11.96 -5.26 14.02
CA ASP A 155 -13.31 -4.96 14.46
C ASP A 155 -14.17 -6.24 14.51
N ALA A 156 -14.82 -6.48 15.65
CA ALA A 156 -15.76 -7.57 15.87
C ALA A 156 -17.22 -7.07 16.01
N GLY A 157 -17.49 -5.83 15.59
CA GLY A 157 -18.80 -5.22 15.59
C GLY A 157 -19.32 -4.95 17.00
N ALA A 158 -20.56 -5.39 17.26
CA ALA A 158 -21.20 -5.21 18.56
C ALA A 158 -20.42 -5.88 19.71
N SER A 159 -19.58 -6.87 19.40
CA SER A 159 -18.71 -7.56 20.36
C SER A 159 -17.47 -6.73 20.74
N GLY A 160 -17.20 -5.61 20.07
CA GLY A 160 -16.03 -4.77 20.31
C GLY A 160 -14.88 -5.05 19.34
N ALA A 161 -13.67 -5.19 19.85
CA ALA A 161 -12.46 -5.44 19.07
C ALA A 161 -11.80 -6.76 19.47
N ARG A 162 -11.36 -7.56 18.50
CA ARG A 162 -10.42 -8.66 18.72
C ARG A 162 -9.01 -8.10 18.68
N VAL A 163 -8.26 -8.28 19.76
CA VAL A 163 -6.87 -7.83 19.89
C VAL A 163 -6.02 -9.06 20.09
N ALA A 164 -5.09 -9.32 19.16
CA ALA A 164 -4.11 -10.38 19.30
C ALA A 164 -2.77 -9.81 19.73
N VAL A 165 -2.10 -10.51 20.64
CA VAL A 165 -0.79 -10.16 21.18
C VAL A 165 0.16 -11.33 21.07
N HIS A 166 1.45 -11.02 20.94
CA HIS A 166 2.50 -12.01 21.13
C HIS A 166 2.64 -12.30 22.62
N THR A 167 2.45 -13.55 23.05
CA THR A 167 2.46 -13.91 24.47
C THR A 167 3.87 -13.97 25.04
N GLU A 168 4.86 -14.16 24.17
CA GLU A 168 6.29 -14.24 24.46
C GLU A 168 7.11 -13.69 23.27
N PRO A 169 8.40 -13.36 23.49
CA PRO A 169 9.31 -13.01 22.42
C PRO A 169 9.44 -14.12 21.36
N PRO A 170 9.72 -13.78 20.09
CA PRO A 170 9.90 -14.75 19.03
C PRO A 170 11.03 -15.73 19.36
N ARG A 171 10.86 -16.99 18.95
CA ARG A 171 11.86 -18.03 19.15
C ARG A 171 12.39 -18.52 17.82
N TRP A 172 13.70 -18.63 17.70
CA TRP A 172 14.32 -19.18 16.49
C TRP A 172 14.08 -20.69 16.39
N SER A 173 13.77 -21.15 15.18
CA SER A 173 13.74 -22.56 14.81
C SER A 173 14.54 -22.78 13.51
N PRO A 174 14.92 -24.02 13.17
CA PRO A 174 15.57 -24.31 11.88
C PRO A 174 14.75 -23.89 10.64
N ARG A 175 13.45 -23.62 10.80
CA ARG A 175 12.55 -23.18 9.72
C ARG A 175 12.25 -21.66 9.77
N GLY A 176 12.88 -20.94 10.69
CA GLY A 176 12.67 -19.51 10.92
C GLY A 176 12.06 -19.19 12.29
N TRP A 177 11.66 -17.93 12.47
CA TRP A 177 11.09 -17.41 13.70
C TRP A 177 9.67 -17.93 13.97
N ILE A 178 9.42 -18.34 15.20
CA ILE A 178 8.11 -18.80 15.69
C ILE A 178 7.53 -17.74 16.63
N TYR A 179 6.25 -17.41 16.44
CA TYR A 179 5.53 -16.40 17.20
C TYR A 179 4.34 -17.03 17.93
N ALA A 180 4.36 -17.06 19.27
CA ALA A 180 3.21 -17.50 20.04
C ALA A 180 2.20 -16.34 20.18
N THR A 181 0.98 -16.54 19.70
CA THR A 181 -0.04 -15.50 19.64
C THR A 181 -1.29 -15.92 20.41
N ALA A 182 -1.88 -14.98 21.14
CA ALA A 182 -3.19 -15.16 21.77
C ALA A 182 -4.03 -13.91 21.62
N GLU A 183 -5.36 -14.08 21.59
CA GLU A 183 -6.31 -12.98 21.46
C GLU A 183 -7.20 -12.82 22.69
N PHE A 184 -7.74 -11.61 22.83
CA PHE A 184 -8.84 -11.31 23.74
C PHE A 184 -9.80 -10.31 23.08
N VAL A 185 -10.98 -10.16 23.69
CA VAL A 185 -11.97 -9.18 23.27
C VAL A 185 -11.84 -7.92 24.12
N LEU A 186 -11.69 -6.78 23.45
CA LEU A 186 -11.77 -5.47 24.04
C LEU A 186 -13.17 -4.89 23.78
N SER A 187 -13.94 -4.69 24.84
CA SER A 187 -15.30 -4.15 24.77
C SER A 187 -15.34 -2.79 24.07
N PRO A 188 -16.44 -2.46 23.38
CA PRO A 188 -16.63 -1.12 22.84
C PRO A 188 -16.73 -0.11 23.98
N GLY A 189 -16.21 1.11 23.78
CA GLY A 189 -16.35 2.21 24.73
C GLY A 189 -15.05 2.97 24.96
N PRO A 190 -14.91 3.65 26.12
CA PRO A 190 -13.69 4.33 26.49
C PRO A 190 -12.50 3.37 26.57
N LEU A 191 -11.39 3.75 25.94
CA LEU A 191 -10.14 2.98 26.01
C LEU A 191 -9.38 3.29 27.31
N PRO A 192 -8.76 2.29 27.96
CA PRO A 192 -7.90 2.52 29.10
C PRO A 192 -6.56 3.13 28.67
N ALA A 193 -5.86 3.81 29.58
CA ALA A 193 -4.50 4.28 29.34
C ALA A 193 -3.46 3.15 29.35
N GLU A 194 -3.72 2.09 30.13
CA GLU A 194 -2.90 0.87 30.21
C GLU A 194 -3.76 -0.36 29.90
N LEU A 195 -3.22 -1.27 29.09
CA LEU A 195 -3.84 -2.56 28.79
C LEU A 195 -2.93 -3.69 29.27
N ARG A 196 -3.38 -4.37 30.32
CA ARG A 196 -2.70 -5.52 30.89
C ARG A 196 -3.33 -6.81 30.39
N THR A 197 -2.56 -7.60 29.65
CA THR A 197 -3.02 -8.86 29.03
C THR A 197 -3.21 -9.96 30.06
N GLN A 198 -2.45 -9.93 31.17
CA GLN A 198 -2.58 -10.86 32.29
C GLN A 198 -3.94 -10.78 33.03
N ASP A 199 -4.62 -9.64 32.96
CA ASP A 199 -5.94 -9.43 33.60
C ASP A 199 -7.11 -9.87 32.70
N ARG A 200 -6.80 -10.55 31.59
CA ARG A 200 -7.76 -10.90 30.54
C ARG A 200 -7.74 -12.40 30.27
N PRO A 201 -8.89 -13.00 29.93
CA PRO A 201 -8.90 -14.35 29.37
C PRO A 201 -8.30 -14.32 27.96
N LEU A 202 -7.11 -14.91 27.81
CA LEU A 202 -6.43 -15.06 26.53
C LEU A 202 -6.80 -16.39 25.87
N ARG A 203 -7.12 -16.35 24.58
CA ARG A 203 -7.34 -17.53 23.74
C ARG A 203 -6.15 -17.67 22.78
N PRO A 204 -5.37 -18.76 22.82
CA PRO A 204 -4.34 -19.01 21.82
C PRO A 204 -4.92 -19.00 20.40
N VAL A 205 -4.16 -18.47 19.45
CA VAL A 205 -4.51 -18.42 18.03
C VAL A 205 -3.33 -18.97 17.25
N ASP A 206 -3.58 -19.95 16.38
CA ASP A 206 -2.55 -20.50 15.50
C ASP A 206 -2.45 -19.72 14.17
N ASP A 207 -1.41 -20.01 13.40
CA ASP A 207 -1.15 -19.32 12.12
C ASP A 207 -2.29 -19.51 11.11
N ALA A 208 -2.97 -20.66 11.11
CA ALA A 208 -4.06 -20.95 10.18
C ALA A 208 -5.30 -20.09 10.49
N GLU A 209 -5.62 -19.92 11.77
CA GLU A 209 -6.66 -19.00 12.24
C GLU A 209 -6.31 -17.54 11.93
N ILE A 210 -5.04 -17.13 12.11
CA ILE A 210 -4.58 -15.78 11.76
C ILE A 210 -4.76 -15.53 10.26
N MET A 211 -4.28 -16.45 9.41
CA MET A 211 -4.39 -16.33 7.96
C MET A 211 -5.86 -16.28 7.49
N THR A 212 -6.73 -17.07 8.13
CA THR A 212 -8.18 -17.05 7.87
C THR A 212 -8.78 -15.69 8.24
N ALA A 213 -8.44 -15.15 9.41
CA ALA A 213 -8.92 -13.86 9.87
C ALA A 213 -8.44 -12.72 8.95
N MET A 214 -7.17 -12.70 8.56
CA MET A 214 -6.62 -11.68 7.66
C MET A 214 -7.21 -11.75 6.26
N SER A 215 -7.38 -12.96 5.71
CA SER A 215 -7.96 -13.16 4.38
C SER A 215 -9.40 -12.65 4.30
N ALA A 216 -10.17 -12.78 5.38
CA ALA A 216 -11.55 -12.28 5.45
C ALA A 216 -11.65 -10.74 5.45
N LEU A 217 -10.56 -10.03 5.77
CA LEU A 217 -10.50 -8.57 5.75
C LEU A 217 -10.08 -8.00 4.40
N VAL A 218 -9.58 -8.83 3.50
CA VAL A 218 -9.11 -8.38 2.18
C VAL A 218 -10.31 -7.89 1.36
N PRO A 219 -10.29 -6.62 0.89
CA PRO A 219 -11.36 -6.09 0.07
C PRO A 219 -11.49 -6.87 -1.25
N GLN A 220 -12.73 -7.09 -1.69
CA GLN A 220 -12.98 -7.65 -3.01
C GLN A 220 -12.59 -6.62 -4.08
N ARG A 221 -11.68 -6.98 -4.97
CA ARG A 221 -11.36 -6.15 -6.14
C ARG A 221 -12.42 -6.36 -7.22
N VAL A 222 -13.06 -5.29 -7.67
CA VAL A 222 -14.11 -5.34 -8.70
C VAL A 222 -13.85 -4.31 -9.80
N PRO A 223 -14.20 -4.61 -11.06
CA PRO A 223 -14.14 -3.64 -12.15
C PRO A 223 -15.02 -2.43 -11.87
N ARG A 224 -14.67 -1.30 -12.47
CA ARG A 224 -15.43 -0.05 -12.44
C ARG A 224 -16.08 0.18 -13.79
N ALA A 225 -17.38 0.45 -13.81
CA ALA A 225 -18.13 0.73 -15.03
C ALA A 225 -17.83 2.16 -15.52
N GLU A 226 -18.19 2.45 -16.77
CA GLU A 226 -17.98 3.77 -17.38
C GLU A 226 -18.86 4.85 -16.73
N ASP A 227 -20.05 4.49 -16.29
CA ASP A 227 -21.05 5.34 -15.64
C ASP A 227 -20.90 5.43 -14.12
N ASP A 228 -19.94 4.69 -13.53
CA ASP A 228 -19.67 4.76 -12.10
C ASP A 228 -19.24 6.17 -11.69
N PRO A 229 -19.69 6.69 -10.53
CA PRO A 229 -19.29 8.00 -10.03
C PRO A 229 -17.78 8.16 -10.01
N ARG A 230 -17.24 9.32 -10.43
CA ARG A 230 -15.80 9.63 -10.48
C ARG A 230 -15.48 10.85 -9.61
N ALA A 231 -14.26 10.92 -9.12
CA ALA A 231 -13.71 12.15 -8.57
C ALA A 231 -12.24 12.27 -8.96
N SER A 232 -11.77 13.48 -9.23
CA SER A 232 -10.36 13.72 -9.52
C SER A 232 -9.66 14.26 -8.29
N TRP A 233 -8.42 13.80 -8.08
CA TRP A 233 -7.52 14.44 -7.14
C TRP A 233 -7.29 15.89 -7.52
N ARG A 234 -7.16 16.78 -6.52
CA ARG A 234 -6.50 18.06 -6.79
C ARG A 234 -5.03 17.80 -7.12
N PRO A 235 -4.49 18.49 -8.14
CA PRO A 235 -3.08 18.36 -8.46
C PRO A 235 -2.20 18.71 -7.26
N ALA A 236 -1.17 17.90 -7.02
CA ALA A 236 -0.18 18.15 -6.00
C ALA A 236 0.65 19.39 -6.33
N SER A 237 1.01 20.15 -5.30
CA SER A 237 1.85 21.33 -5.44
C SER A 237 3.33 20.94 -5.46
N LEU A 238 3.88 20.67 -6.65
CA LEU A 238 5.30 20.38 -6.86
C LEU A 238 6.05 21.57 -7.44
N ARG A 239 7.34 21.72 -7.08
CA ARG A 239 8.22 22.68 -7.77
C ARG A 239 8.64 22.09 -9.10
N THR A 240 8.91 22.94 -10.09
CA THR A 240 9.45 22.50 -11.39
C THR A 240 10.74 21.68 -11.25
N ALA A 241 11.59 22.03 -10.27
CA ALA A 241 12.79 21.26 -9.96
C ALA A 241 12.48 19.84 -9.47
N ASP A 242 11.42 19.64 -8.68
CA ASP A 242 11.01 18.32 -8.19
C ASP A 242 10.43 17.47 -9.32
N ILE A 243 9.69 18.09 -10.26
CA ILE A 243 9.20 17.43 -11.47
C ILE A 243 10.37 16.96 -12.34
N ALA A 244 11.37 17.80 -12.54
CA ALA A 244 12.57 17.43 -13.30
C ALA A 244 13.35 16.30 -12.61
N ALA A 245 13.56 16.40 -11.29
CA ALA A 245 14.22 15.36 -10.50
C ALA A 245 13.48 14.01 -10.58
N ALA A 246 12.14 14.02 -10.50
CA ALA A 246 11.32 12.82 -10.68
C ALA A 246 11.50 12.16 -12.04
N VAL A 247 11.56 12.95 -13.11
CA VAL A 247 11.84 12.43 -14.46
C VAL A 247 13.25 11.84 -14.52
N THR A 248 14.25 12.55 -14.00
CA THR A 248 15.64 12.08 -13.94
C THR A 248 15.77 10.77 -13.16
N ALA A 249 15.15 10.66 -11.99
CA ALA A 249 15.17 9.43 -11.19
C ALA A 249 14.62 8.22 -11.97
N VAL A 250 13.54 8.40 -12.74
CA VAL A 250 13.00 7.33 -13.59
C VAL A 250 13.89 7.03 -14.78
N THR A 251 14.51 8.03 -15.41
CA THR A 251 15.41 7.75 -16.54
C THR A 251 16.71 7.09 -16.12
N ASP A 252 17.26 7.48 -14.97
CA ASP A 252 18.54 6.99 -14.44
C ASP A 252 18.45 5.51 -14.04
N GLU A 253 17.31 5.07 -13.53
CA GLU A 253 16.98 3.65 -13.27
C GLU A 253 17.23 2.76 -14.51
N PHE A 254 17.13 3.31 -15.73
CA PHE A 254 17.30 2.57 -16.99
C PHE A 254 18.53 3.00 -17.82
N ALA A 255 19.37 3.92 -17.31
CA ALA A 255 20.46 4.51 -18.09
C ALA A 255 21.55 3.51 -18.49
N HIS A 256 21.66 2.38 -17.78
CA HIS A 256 22.73 1.40 -17.93
C HIS A 256 22.22 -0.03 -18.13
N LEU A 257 21.06 -0.22 -18.76
CA LEU A 257 20.45 -1.54 -18.96
C LEU A 257 21.36 -2.56 -19.66
N ASP A 258 22.22 -2.12 -20.56
CA ASP A 258 23.19 -2.94 -21.28
C ASP A 258 24.47 -3.24 -20.48
N ARG A 259 24.64 -2.63 -19.30
CA ARG A 259 25.83 -2.71 -18.43
C ARG A 259 25.46 -2.79 -16.95
N TYR A 260 24.28 -3.34 -16.67
CA TYR A 260 23.62 -3.23 -15.38
C TYR A 260 24.41 -3.88 -14.23
N TRP A 261 25.11 -4.98 -14.49
CA TRP A 261 25.88 -5.70 -13.48
C TRP A 261 27.28 -6.03 -13.98
N THR A 262 28.25 -5.98 -13.06
CA THR A 262 29.62 -6.41 -13.30
C THR A 262 29.80 -7.80 -12.70
N GLY A 263 29.93 -8.81 -13.55
CA GLY A 263 30.16 -10.19 -13.11
C GLY A 263 31.56 -10.38 -12.51
N PRO A 264 31.89 -11.59 -12.02
CA PRO A 264 33.24 -11.92 -11.53
C PRO A 264 34.35 -11.72 -12.58
N SER A 265 33.98 -11.60 -13.85
CA SER A 265 34.86 -11.30 -14.99
C SER A 265 35.19 -9.82 -15.16
N GLU A 266 34.70 -8.92 -14.30
CA GLU A 266 34.84 -7.45 -14.36
C GLU A 266 34.27 -6.76 -15.61
N ASP A 267 33.84 -7.52 -16.62
CA ASP A 267 33.13 -6.97 -17.79
C ASP A 267 31.67 -6.61 -17.42
N PRO A 268 31.23 -5.36 -17.68
CA PRO A 268 29.84 -4.96 -17.51
C PRO A 268 28.97 -5.67 -18.54
N ALA A 269 27.91 -6.32 -18.10
CA ALA A 269 26.95 -7.03 -18.94
C ALA A 269 25.51 -6.69 -18.53
N PRO A 270 24.53 -6.84 -19.44
CA PRO A 270 23.14 -6.82 -19.02
C PRO A 270 22.88 -8.00 -18.09
N LEU A 271 22.01 -7.81 -17.09
CA LEU A 271 21.60 -8.88 -16.17
C LEU A 271 20.92 -10.06 -16.90
N VAL A 272 20.38 -9.82 -18.10
CA VAL A 272 19.72 -10.80 -18.97
C VAL A 272 20.35 -10.75 -20.35
N SER A 273 20.75 -11.92 -20.83
CA SER A 273 21.38 -12.09 -22.13
C SER A 273 20.43 -11.71 -23.28
N GLY A 274 20.96 -10.99 -24.27
CA GLY A 274 20.25 -10.66 -25.50
C GLY A 274 19.63 -9.26 -25.56
N LEU A 275 19.53 -8.55 -24.43
CA LEU A 275 19.11 -7.14 -24.46
C LEU A 275 20.16 -6.29 -25.18
N SER A 276 19.73 -5.51 -26.17
CA SER A 276 20.63 -4.63 -26.93
C SER A 276 19.93 -3.35 -27.39
N GLU A 277 20.74 -2.33 -27.71
CA GLU A 277 20.29 -1.02 -28.19
C GLU A 277 19.21 -0.36 -27.31
N PRO A 278 19.38 -0.24 -25.97
CA PRO A 278 18.39 0.41 -25.12
C PRO A 278 18.21 1.89 -25.52
N ARG A 279 16.97 2.37 -25.42
CA ARG A 279 16.58 3.76 -25.61
C ARG A 279 15.60 4.14 -24.52
N VAL A 280 15.80 5.30 -23.93
CA VAL A 280 14.95 5.87 -22.88
C VAL A 280 14.43 7.20 -23.38
N GLU A 281 13.11 7.34 -23.49
CA GLU A 281 12.47 8.54 -24.02
C GLU A 281 11.40 9.05 -23.04
N VAL A 282 11.43 10.35 -22.76
CA VAL A 282 10.40 11.01 -21.94
C VAL A 282 9.30 11.51 -22.86
N ARG A 283 8.04 11.20 -22.53
CA ARG A 283 6.85 11.58 -23.32
C ARG A 283 5.80 12.23 -22.43
N GLY A 284 5.05 13.16 -23.01
CA GLY A 284 3.98 13.89 -22.31
C GLY A 284 4.50 14.99 -21.39
N GLU A 285 3.56 15.72 -20.80
CA GLU A 285 3.81 16.78 -19.83
C GLU A 285 3.20 16.40 -18.48
N TRP A 286 3.69 17.00 -17.41
CA TRP A 286 3.18 16.74 -16.06
C TRP A 286 1.66 17.06 -15.99
N PRO A 287 0.84 16.21 -15.34
CA PRO A 287 1.17 14.98 -14.62
C PRO A 287 1.16 13.70 -15.49
N ALA A 288 0.92 13.81 -16.80
CA ALA A 288 0.84 12.68 -17.73
C ALA A 288 2.22 12.20 -18.24
N THR A 289 3.33 12.72 -17.68
CA THR A 289 4.69 12.32 -18.07
C THR A 289 4.90 10.83 -17.89
N ARG A 290 5.44 10.21 -18.93
CA ARG A 290 5.82 8.80 -18.97
C ARG A 290 7.23 8.63 -19.53
N VAL A 291 7.93 7.60 -19.07
CA VAL A 291 9.21 7.16 -19.59
C VAL A 291 8.98 5.89 -20.40
N GLU A 292 9.32 5.94 -21.68
CA GLU A 292 9.28 4.79 -22.59
C GLU A 292 10.69 4.22 -22.72
N VAL A 293 10.87 2.98 -22.25
CA VAL A 293 12.12 2.23 -22.33
C VAL A 293 11.97 1.21 -23.44
N SER A 294 12.75 1.33 -24.52
CA SER A 294 12.69 0.40 -25.65
C SER A 294 14.03 -0.24 -25.98
N PHE A 295 14.04 -1.51 -26.36
CA PHE A 295 15.26 -2.26 -26.66
C PHE A 295 14.98 -3.38 -27.67
N ARG A 296 16.04 -4.01 -28.18
CA ARG A 296 15.97 -5.25 -28.97
C ARG A 296 16.26 -6.45 -28.10
N HIS A 297 15.60 -7.58 -28.38
CA HIS A 297 15.78 -8.82 -27.64
C HIS A 297 15.43 -10.04 -28.53
N PRO A 298 16.14 -11.18 -28.40
CA PRO A 298 15.88 -12.40 -29.19
C PRO A 298 14.45 -12.95 -29.09
N TYR A 299 13.72 -12.61 -28.02
CA TYR A 299 12.30 -12.96 -27.89
C TYR A 299 11.45 -12.36 -29.02
N PHE A 300 11.77 -11.16 -29.49
CA PHE A 300 11.06 -10.49 -30.59
C PHE A 300 12.06 -9.94 -31.62
N PRO A 301 12.62 -10.81 -32.48
CA PRO A 301 13.74 -10.47 -33.36
C PRO A 301 13.35 -9.50 -34.49
N GLU A 302 12.07 -9.48 -34.86
CA GLU A 302 11.54 -8.66 -35.97
C GLU A 302 11.30 -7.19 -35.58
N GLY A 303 11.36 -6.85 -34.29
CA GLY A 303 10.97 -5.52 -33.81
C GLY A 303 11.68 -5.08 -32.53
N ARG A 304 11.00 -4.21 -31.77
CA ARG A 304 11.48 -3.71 -30.47
C ARG A 304 10.50 -4.06 -29.37
N MET A 305 11.00 -4.29 -28.18
CA MET A 305 10.18 -4.40 -26.98
C MET A 305 10.14 -3.03 -26.29
N ARG A 306 9.04 -2.68 -25.63
CA ARG A 306 8.87 -1.40 -24.93
C ARG A 306 8.17 -1.58 -23.59
N ARG A 307 8.77 -1.03 -22.53
CA ARG A 307 8.11 -0.83 -21.23
C ARG A 307 7.77 0.64 -21.06
N VAL A 308 6.55 0.92 -20.57
CA VAL A 308 6.08 2.29 -20.31
C VAL A 308 5.88 2.48 -18.81
N LEU A 309 6.55 3.46 -18.23
CA LEU A 309 6.43 3.81 -16.82
C LEU A 309 5.81 5.19 -16.66
N ARG A 310 4.83 5.32 -15.77
CA ARG A 310 4.34 6.64 -15.36
C ARG A 310 5.33 7.25 -14.36
N VAL A 311 5.68 8.51 -14.56
CA VAL A 311 6.51 9.25 -13.60
C VAL A 311 5.65 9.78 -12.44
N PHE A 312 4.39 10.09 -12.72
CA PHE A 312 3.47 10.64 -11.73
C PHE A 312 2.13 9.92 -11.68
N ASP A 313 1.52 9.91 -10.50
CA ASP A 313 0.14 9.44 -10.29
C ASP A 313 -0.90 10.43 -10.85
N ALA A 314 -2.19 10.14 -10.66
CA ALA A 314 -3.28 10.98 -11.17
C ALA A 314 -3.33 12.40 -10.58
N ALA A 315 -2.73 12.63 -9.41
CA ALA A 315 -2.60 13.95 -8.81
C ALA A 315 -1.29 14.64 -9.21
N GLY A 316 -0.41 13.98 -9.97
CA GLY A 316 0.90 14.53 -10.29
C GLY A 316 1.96 14.31 -9.21
N ARG A 317 1.74 13.39 -8.26
CA ARG A 317 2.75 13.02 -7.25
C ARG A 317 3.73 12.02 -7.85
N PHE A 318 5.00 12.10 -7.47
CA PHE A 318 6.06 11.22 -7.98
C PHE A 318 5.78 9.75 -7.64
N ALA A 319 5.71 8.89 -8.65
CA ALA A 319 5.60 7.44 -8.52
C ALA A 319 7.00 6.82 -8.67
N PRO A 320 7.66 6.43 -7.57
CA PRO A 320 9.05 5.97 -7.63
C PRO A 320 9.20 4.69 -8.46
N PRO A 321 10.25 4.58 -9.28
CA PRO A 321 10.50 3.40 -10.12
C PRO A 321 11.23 2.30 -9.33
N LEU A 322 10.95 2.15 -8.03
CA LEU A 322 11.73 1.27 -7.16
C LEU A 322 11.75 -0.17 -7.72
N TYR A 323 12.95 -0.67 -8.02
CA TYR A 323 13.21 -1.97 -8.63
C TYR A 323 12.63 -2.16 -10.05
N ALA A 324 12.26 -1.09 -10.76
CA ALA A 324 11.62 -1.21 -12.06
C ALA A 324 12.53 -1.82 -13.14
N SER A 325 13.84 -1.53 -13.09
CA SER A 325 14.83 -2.19 -13.93
C SER A 325 14.97 -3.67 -13.58
N VAL A 326 15.05 -4.02 -12.29
CA VAL A 326 15.12 -5.41 -11.81
C VAL A 326 13.90 -6.21 -12.26
N HIS A 327 12.69 -5.66 -12.10
CA HIS A 327 11.47 -6.32 -12.58
C HIS A 327 11.48 -6.52 -14.10
N LEU A 328 12.01 -5.57 -14.88
CA LEU A 328 12.14 -5.73 -16.33
C LEU A 328 13.06 -6.92 -16.66
N MET A 329 14.18 -7.04 -15.95
CA MET A 329 15.10 -8.14 -16.15
C MET A 329 14.48 -9.48 -15.69
N GLU A 330 13.72 -9.50 -14.59
CA GLU A 330 12.99 -10.69 -14.17
C GLU A 330 11.93 -11.13 -15.20
N ASP A 331 11.17 -10.20 -15.76
CA ASP A 331 10.16 -10.47 -16.80
C ASP A 331 10.82 -11.12 -18.03
N LEU A 332 11.99 -10.61 -18.46
CA LEU A 332 12.75 -11.16 -19.58
C LEU A 332 13.35 -12.54 -19.26
N ALA A 333 13.90 -12.74 -18.06
CA ALA A 333 14.53 -13.99 -17.64
C ALA A 333 13.52 -15.14 -17.45
N THR A 334 12.34 -14.81 -16.91
CA THR A 334 11.28 -15.79 -16.65
C THR A 334 10.40 -16.08 -17.87
N GLY A 335 10.55 -15.29 -18.94
CA GLY A 335 9.76 -15.43 -20.17
C GLY A 335 8.27 -15.13 -19.97
N ARG A 336 7.91 -14.41 -18.91
CA ARG A 336 6.53 -13.97 -18.62
C ARG A 336 6.13 -12.78 -19.49
N LEU A 337 6.36 -12.91 -20.80
CA LEU A 337 6.19 -11.86 -21.78
C LEU A 337 4.89 -12.06 -22.58
N PRO A 338 4.24 -10.97 -23.02
CA PRO A 338 3.11 -11.05 -23.94
C PRO A 338 3.49 -11.77 -25.24
N THR A 339 2.52 -12.44 -25.87
CA THR A 339 2.75 -13.13 -27.14
C THR A 339 3.10 -12.14 -28.24
N ILE A 340 4.06 -12.48 -29.10
CA ILE A 340 4.55 -11.60 -30.19
C ILE A 340 3.41 -11.08 -31.09
N GLY A 341 2.34 -11.85 -31.27
CA GLY A 341 1.17 -11.44 -32.06
C GLY A 341 0.41 -10.23 -31.51
N THR A 342 0.68 -9.79 -30.27
CA THR A 342 0.12 -8.54 -29.73
C THR A 342 0.93 -7.29 -30.12
N ALA A 343 2.07 -7.46 -30.79
CA ALA A 343 2.90 -6.35 -31.22
C ALA A 343 2.16 -5.46 -32.23
N VAL A 344 2.28 -4.14 -32.06
CA VAL A 344 1.66 -3.13 -32.92
C VAL A 344 2.76 -2.25 -33.50
N GLY A 345 2.79 -2.12 -34.83
CA GLY A 345 3.77 -1.26 -35.51
C GLY A 345 5.23 -1.66 -35.30
N GLY A 346 5.51 -2.96 -35.13
CA GLY A 346 6.85 -3.47 -34.84
C GLY A 346 7.32 -3.25 -33.40
N VAL A 347 6.41 -2.89 -32.49
CA VAL A 347 6.69 -2.73 -31.06
C VAL A 347 5.84 -3.69 -30.25
N LEU A 348 6.49 -4.47 -29.38
CA LEU A 348 5.85 -5.31 -28.38
C LEU A 348 5.87 -4.59 -27.03
N ASP A 349 4.71 -4.17 -26.54
CA ASP A 349 4.58 -3.58 -25.21
C ASP A 349 4.62 -4.66 -24.13
N ILE A 350 5.43 -4.45 -23.09
CA ILE A 350 5.67 -5.39 -21.98
C ILE A 350 5.39 -4.81 -20.60
#